data_AF-A0A2E5ADK2-F1
#
_entry.id   AF-A0A2E5ADK2-F1
#
_cell.length_a   1.000
_cell.length_b   1.000
_cell.length_c   1.000
_cell.angle_alpha   90.00
_cell.angle_beta   90.00
_cell.angle_gamma   90.00
#
_symmetry.space_group_name_H-M   'P 1'
#
loop_
_entity.id
_entity.type
_entity.pdbx_description
1 polymer ?
#
loop_
_entity_poly.entity_id
_entity_poly.type
_entity_poly.pdbx_seq_one_letter_code
_entity_poly.pdbx_strand_id
1 'polypeptide(L)'
;MRTALILSATALFALTGCNSGVRQALGVDKTTPDEFRVVTIAPLSVPPEYNLTPPRPGELRAEDMFQDQQARRALFGAQSSSNATDAEILFASRAGAADANPNVRAIIDGESAALVRKDESFANRILFWRDNERLIQQGGQPIDPAEETAAIETVTGGGEVEIERRRTVRRKLPGL
;
A
#
# COMPACT_ATOMS: atom_id res chain seq x y z
N MET A 1 86.38 43.22 20.18
CA MET A 1 85.74 43.20 21.52
C MET A 1 84.31 43.73 21.51
N ARG A 2 84.01 44.86 20.85
CA ARG A 2 82.64 45.43 20.78
C ARG A 2 81.61 44.52 20.08
N THR A 3 81.96 43.87 18.97
CA THR A 3 81.07 42.98 18.22
C THR A 3 80.75 41.68 18.97
N ALA A 4 81.72 41.13 19.73
CA ALA A 4 81.51 39.95 20.57
C ALA A 4 80.56 40.24 21.76
N LEU A 5 80.67 41.44 22.34
CA LEU A 5 79.78 41.89 23.42
C LEU A 5 78.34 42.05 22.93
N ILE A 6 78.14 42.62 21.74
CA ILE A 6 76.81 42.78 21.13
C ILE A 6 76.18 41.42 20.82
N LEU A 7 76.95 40.46 20.28
CA LEU A 7 76.45 39.12 19.97
C LEU A 7 76.08 38.32 21.23
N SER A 8 76.84 38.49 22.31
CA SER A 8 76.55 37.85 23.60
C SER A 8 75.27 38.42 24.25
N ALA A 9 75.05 39.73 24.12
CA ALA A 9 73.88 40.39 24.68
C ALA A 9 72.59 39.95 23.97
N THR A 10 72.58 39.83 22.64
CA THR A 10 71.40 39.34 21.91
C THR A 10 71.07 37.88 22.22
N ALA A 11 72.08 37.02 22.42
CA ALA A 11 71.85 35.63 22.81
C ALA A 11 71.22 35.50 24.21
N LEU A 12 71.63 36.34 25.17
CA LEU A 12 71.06 36.38 26.51
C LEU A 12 69.60 36.84 26.50
N PHE A 13 69.24 37.84 25.68
CA PHE A 13 67.84 38.26 25.53
C PHE A 13 66.97 37.19 24.87
N ALA A 14 67.48 36.46 23.88
CA ALA A 14 66.74 35.39 23.21
C ALA A 14 66.36 34.23 24.17
N LEU A 15 67.20 33.90 25.16
CA LEU A 15 66.89 32.86 26.15
C LEU A 15 65.78 33.26 27.14
N THR A 16 65.60 34.56 27.42
CA THR A 16 64.58 35.02 28.37
C THR A 16 63.14 34.90 27.84
N GLY A 17 62.95 34.78 26.53
CA GLY A 17 61.63 34.62 25.91
C GLY A 17 61.04 33.21 26.00
N CYS A 18 61.87 32.17 26.18
CA CYS A 18 61.41 30.78 26.17
C CYS A 18 60.84 30.29 27.52
N ASN A 19 60.97 31.03 28.62
CA ASN A 19 60.64 30.50 29.94
C ASN A 19 59.16 30.63 30.33
N SER A 20 58.44 31.65 29.83
CA SER A 20 57.06 31.94 30.26
C SER A 20 55.98 31.35 29.34
N GLY A 21 56.12 31.49 28.03
CA GLY A 21 55.10 31.03 27.07
C GLY A 21 55.15 29.52 26.79
N VAL A 22 56.35 28.93 26.77
CA VAL A 22 56.55 27.52 26.39
C VAL A 22 56.07 26.57 27.50
N ARG A 23 56.22 26.93 28.77
CA ARG A 23 55.73 26.14 29.91
C ARG A 23 54.19 26.08 29.96
N GLN A 24 53.54 27.18 29.60
CA GLN A 24 52.08 27.26 29.48
C GLN A 24 51.58 26.42 28.30
N ALA A 25 52.24 26.49 27.14
CA ALA A 25 51.88 25.71 25.94
C ALA A 25 52.14 24.20 26.09
N LEU A 26 53.15 23.82 26.87
CA LEU A 26 53.48 22.42 27.20
C LEU A 26 52.66 21.86 28.37
N GLY A 27 51.75 22.64 28.97
CA GLY A 27 50.88 22.19 30.06
C GLY A 27 51.60 21.89 31.38
N VAL A 28 52.83 22.39 31.55
CA VAL A 28 53.61 22.26 32.79
C VAL A 28 53.05 23.17 33.89
N ASP A 29 52.50 24.32 33.50
CA ASP A 29 51.71 25.17 34.39
C ASP A 29 50.25 24.70 34.39
N LYS A 30 49.78 24.21 35.54
CA LYS A 30 48.44 23.65 35.68
C LYS A 30 47.43 24.76 35.81
N THR A 31 46.84 25.15 34.68
CA THR A 31 45.62 25.96 34.65
C THR A 31 44.43 25.07 34.95
N THR A 32 44.01 25.02 36.22
CA THR A 32 42.75 24.38 36.59
C THR A 32 41.60 25.25 36.08
N PRO A 33 40.66 24.71 35.27
CA PRO A 33 39.45 25.42 34.90
C PRO A 33 38.71 25.87 36.17
N ASP A 34 38.32 27.13 36.21
CA ASP A 34 37.58 27.70 37.33
C ASP A 34 36.23 26.98 37.49
N GLU A 35 36.12 26.18 38.54
CA GLU A 35 34.95 25.35 38.87
C GLU A 35 33.72 26.17 39.26
N PHE A 36 33.87 27.49 39.46
CA PHE A 36 32.78 28.43 39.69
C PHE A 36 32.40 29.23 38.44
N ARG A 37 33.07 29.00 37.30
CA ARG A 37 32.75 29.70 36.05
C ARG A 37 31.52 29.08 35.40
N VAL A 38 30.36 29.69 35.66
CA VAL A 38 29.10 29.32 35.02
C VAL A 38 29.13 29.71 33.53
N VAL A 39 29.07 28.71 32.64
CA VAL A 39 28.88 28.93 31.21
C VAL A 39 27.39 29.04 30.92
N THR A 40 26.96 30.12 30.27
CA THR A 40 25.58 30.29 29.83
C THR A 40 25.29 29.32 28.69
N ILE A 41 24.49 28.30 28.95
CA ILE A 41 23.97 27.38 27.92
C ILE A 41 22.89 28.13 27.12
N ALA A 42 22.82 27.90 25.81
CA ALA A 42 21.74 28.43 24.97
C ALA A 42 20.37 27.99 25.53
N PRO A 43 19.35 28.86 25.55
CA PRO A 43 18.04 28.51 26.11
C PRO A 43 17.47 27.30 25.34
N LEU A 44 17.05 26.27 26.06
CA LEU A 44 16.33 25.14 25.47
C LEU A 44 14.96 25.63 25.01
N SER A 45 14.70 25.60 23.70
CA SER A 45 13.36 25.81 23.17
C SER A 45 12.55 24.55 23.43
N VAL A 46 11.51 24.67 24.24
CA VAL A 46 10.51 23.61 24.42
C VAL A 46 9.85 23.37 23.04
N PRO A 47 9.89 22.14 22.50
CA PRO A 47 9.17 21.81 21.28
C PRO A 47 7.68 22.15 21.44
N PRO A 48 6.94 22.44 20.36
CA PRO A 48 5.50 22.65 20.48
C PRO A 48 4.88 21.42 21.16
N GLU A 49 4.39 21.63 22.37
CA GLU A 49 3.62 20.64 23.12
C GLU A 49 2.33 20.44 22.33
N TYR A 50 2.28 19.43 21.47
CA TYR A 50 1.02 18.97 20.94
C TYR A 50 0.28 18.39 22.14
N ASN A 51 -0.55 19.22 22.77
CA ASN A 51 -1.52 18.80 23.77
C ASN A 51 -2.61 17.97 23.08
N LEU A 52 -2.19 16.86 22.48
CA LEU A 52 -3.07 15.82 22.00
C LEU A 52 -3.66 15.22 23.26
N THR A 53 -4.94 15.52 23.48
CA THR A 53 -5.72 14.84 24.50
C THR A 53 -5.45 13.34 24.37
N PRO A 54 -4.90 12.69 25.41
CA PRO A 54 -4.64 11.27 25.36
C PRO A 54 -5.94 10.55 24.97
N PRO A 55 -5.92 9.70 23.95
CA PRO A 55 -7.13 9.02 23.53
C PRO A 55 -7.67 8.22 24.71
N ARG A 56 -8.98 8.30 24.94
CA ARG A 56 -9.61 7.56 26.04
C ARG A 56 -9.37 6.06 25.81
N PRO A 57 -9.00 5.30 26.84
CA PRO A 57 -8.88 3.85 26.72
C PRO A 57 -10.18 3.24 26.17
N GLY A 58 -10.12 2.63 24.99
CA GLY A 58 -11.26 2.01 24.31
C GLY A 58 -11.96 2.84 23.23
N GLU A 59 -11.56 4.10 23.00
CA GLU A 59 -12.05 4.88 21.86
C GLU A 59 -11.39 4.39 20.57
N LEU A 60 -12.17 4.33 19.47
CA LEU A 60 -11.65 3.97 18.15
C LEU A 60 -10.58 4.99 17.74
N ARG A 61 -9.34 4.51 17.53
CA ARG A 61 -8.28 5.36 17.02
C ARG A 61 -8.50 5.67 15.55
N ALA A 62 -8.03 6.84 15.11
CA ALA A 62 -8.05 7.20 13.69
C ALA A 62 -7.25 6.17 12.86
N GLU A 63 -6.19 5.61 13.43
CA GLU A 63 -5.39 4.52 12.87
C GLU A 63 -6.04 3.13 12.92
N ASP A 64 -7.02 2.89 13.81
CA ASP A 64 -7.71 1.59 13.95
C ASP A 64 -8.82 1.43 12.91
N MET A 65 -9.46 2.52 12.48
CA MET A 65 -10.65 2.45 11.62
C MET A 65 -10.37 2.12 10.15
N PHE A 66 -9.11 2.09 9.69
CA PHE A 66 -8.86 2.12 8.24
C PHE A 66 -7.76 1.22 7.72
N GLN A 67 -7.22 0.25 8.47
CA GLN A 67 -6.17 -0.64 7.93
C GLN A 67 -6.63 -1.37 6.65
N ASP A 68 -7.85 -1.94 6.65
CA ASP A 68 -8.43 -2.57 5.46
C ASP A 68 -8.71 -1.56 4.33
N GLN A 69 -9.23 -0.38 4.68
CA GLN A 69 -9.50 0.69 3.71
C GLN A 69 -8.21 1.29 3.11
N GLN A 70 -7.11 1.29 3.87
CA GLN A 70 -5.80 1.77 3.48
C GLN A 70 -5.09 0.73 2.62
N ALA A 71 -5.16 -0.56 2.99
CA ALA A 71 -4.69 -1.67 2.16
C ALA A 71 -5.42 -1.71 0.81
N ARG A 72 -6.75 -1.57 0.81
CA ARG A 72 -7.56 -1.50 -0.42
C ARG A 72 -7.14 -0.32 -1.31
N ARG A 73 -6.89 0.85 -0.71
CA ARG A 73 -6.38 2.03 -1.44
C ARG A 73 -4.98 1.82 -2.00
N ALA A 74 -4.12 1.09 -1.29
CA ALA A 74 -2.77 0.77 -1.76
C ALA A 74 -2.79 -0.24 -2.92
N LEU A 75 -3.69 -1.23 -2.86
CA LEU A 75 -3.82 -2.28 -3.89
C LEU A 75 -4.56 -1.81 -5.14
N PHE A 76 -5.66 -1.09 -4.98
CA PHE A 76 -6.56 -0.72 -6.07
C PHE A 76 -6.51 0.78 -6.42
N GLY A 77 -5.70 1.56 -5.70
CA GLY A 77 -5.69 3.01 -5.80
C GLY A 77 -6.83 3.66 -5.02
N ALA A 78 -6.78 4.99 -4.91
CA ALA A 78 -7.96 5.73 -4.47
C ALA A 78 -9.03 5.58 -5.55
N GLN A 79 -10.23 5.16 -5.17
CA GLN A 79 -11.41 5.19 -6.04
C GLN A 79 -11.70 6.66 -6.35
N SER A 80 -11.02 7.23 -7.34
CA SER A 80 -11.35 8.56 -7.82
C SER A 80 -12.71 8.47 -8.48
N SER A 81 -13.53 9.50 -8.25
CA SER A 81 -14.64 9.78 -9.14
C SER A 81 -14.04 9.93 -10.53
N SER A 82 -14.31 8.98 -11.42
CA SER A 82 -13.99 9.15 -12.83
C SER A 82 -14.59 10.49 -13.27
N ASN A 83 -13.83 11.29 -14.02
CA ASN A 83 -14.38 12.45 -14.72
C ASN A 83 -15.29 11.93 -15.85
N ALA A 84 -16.43 11.35 -15.47
CA ALA A 84 -17.44 10.90 -16.40
C ALA A 84 -18.13 12.13 -16.98
N THR A 85 -18.33 12.12 -18.28
CA THR A 85 -19.10 13.15 -18.97
C THR A 85 -20.58 13.05 -18.59
N ASP A 86 -21.33 14.14 -18.73
CA ASP A 86 -22.78 14.15 -18.44
C ASP A 86 -23.54 13.07 -19.24
N ALA A 87 -23.09 12.78 -20.47
CA ALA A 87 -23.66 11.73 -21.30
C ALA A 87 -23.42 10.33 -20.74
N GLU A 88 -22.23 10.05 -20.20
CA GLU A 88 -21.91 8.77 -19.57
C GLU A 88 -22.69 8.59 -18.27
N ILE A 89 -22.84 9.65 -17.47
CA ILE A 89 -23.66 9.62 -16.25
C ILE A 89 -25.13 9.35 -16.60
N LEU A 90 -25.65 10.02 -17.63
CA LEU A 90 -27.03 9.81 -18.09
C LEU A 90 -27.24 8.39 -18.65
N PHE A 91 -26.26 7.86 -19.38
CA PHE A 91 -26.31 6.49 -19.87
C PHE A 91 -26.27 5.48 -18.72
N ALA A 92 -25.33 5.64 -17.78
CA ALA A 92 -25.16 4.76 -16.62
C ALA A 92 -26.40 4.78 -15.72
N SER A 93 -26.99 5.95 -15.47
CA SER A 93 -28.24 6.07 -14.70
C SER A 93 -29.41 5.36 -15.38
N ARG A 94 -29.56 5.46 -16.71
CA ARG A 94 -30.56 4.68 -17.46
C ARG A 94 -30.27 3.18 -17.46
N ALA A 95 -29.00 2.78 -17.42
CA ALA A 95 -28.58 1.39 -17.29
C ALA A 95 -28.74 0.83 -15.86
N GLY A 96 -29.22 1.64 -14.91
CA GLY A 96 -29.43 1.21 -13.51
C GLY A 96 -28.15 1.19 -12.67
N ALA A 97 -27.08 1.86 -13.11
CA ALA A 97 -25.82 1.92 -12.36
C ALA A 97 -25.97 2.58 -10.99
N ALA A 98 -26.97 3.46 -10.82
CA ALA A 98 -27.28 4.10 -9.54
C ALA A 98 -27.77 3.10 -8.47
N ASP A 99 -28.38 2.00 -8.89
CA ASP A 99 -28.91 0.96 -7.99
C ASP A 99 -27.89 -0.17 -7.73
N ALA A 100 -26.70 -0.10 -8.34
CA ALA A 100 -25.68 -1.13 -8.20
C ALA A 100 -25.13 -1.18 -6.77
N ASN A 101 -25.22 -2.35 -6.14
CA ASN A 101 -24.69 -2.55 -4.80
C ASN A 101 -23.14 -2.59 -4.85
N PRO A 102 -22.43 -1.66 -4.16
CA PRO A 102 -20.96 -1.63 -4.17
C PRO A 102 -20.33 -2.86 -3.52
N ASN A 103 -21.08 -3.56 -2.67
CA ASN A 103 -20.64 -4.76 -1.95
C ASN A 103 -21.08 -6.06 -2.64
N VAL A 104 -21.59 -6.01 -3.88
CA VAL A 104 -22.10 -7.21 -4.57
C VAL A 104 -21.06 -8.33 -4.65
N ARG A 105 -19.77 -8.00 -4.78
CA ARG A 105 -18.68 -8.99 -4.78
C ARG A 105 -18.56 -9.71 -3.44
N ALA A 106 -18.60 -8.97 -2.33
CA ALA A 106 -18.55 -9.59 -0.99
C ALA A 106 -19.79 -10.46 -0.71
N ILE A 107 -20.96 -10.08 -1.26
CA ILE A 107 -22.18 -10.88 -1.17
C ILE A 107 -22.02 -12.17 -1.97
N ILE A 108 -21.59 -12.08 -3.23
CA ILE A 108 -21.33 -13.24 -4.09
C ILE A 108 -20.27 -14.14 -3.45
N ASP A 109 -19.18 -13.57 -2.93
CA ASP A 109 -18.13 -14.32 -2.25
C ASP A 109 -18.66 -15.02 -1.00
N GLY A 110 -19.53 -14.38 -0.22
CA GLY A 110 -20.18 -15.00 0.94
C GLY A 110 -21.15 -16.12 0.56
N GLU A 111 -21.95 -15.92 -0.49
CA GLU A 111 -22.88 -16.92 -1.02
C GLU A 111 -22.14 -18.11 -1.67
N SER A 112 -21.06 -17.83 -2.40
CA SER A 112 -20.23 -18.81 -3.09
C SER A 112 -19.15 -19.42 -2.19
N ALA A 113 -18.89 -18.90 -1.00
CA ALA A 113 -17.99 -19.50 -0.02
C ALA A 113 -18.42 -20.93 0.35
N ALA A 114 -19.73 -21.22 0.36
CA ALA A 114 -20.24 -22.57 0.56
C ALA A 114 -20.08 -23.48 -0.67
N LEU A 115 -19.94 -22.86 -1.86
CA LEU A 115 -19.69 -23.52 -3.15
C LEU A 115 -18.20 -23.65 -3.47
N VAL A 116 -17.29 -23.30 -2.54
CA VAL A 116 -15.87 -23.63 -2.66
C VAL A 116 -15.80 -25.11 -3.00
N ARG A 117 -15.43 -25.38 -4.26
CA ARG A 117 -15.33 -26.70 -4.88
C ARG A 117 -14.65 -27.61 -3.86
N LYS A 118 -15.42 -28.51 -3.24
CA LYS A 118 -14.80 -29.53 -2.39
C LYS A 118 -13.83 -30.26 -3.28
N ASP A 119 -12.57 -30.33 -2.85
CA ASP A 119 -11.61 -31.21 -3.49
C ASP A 119 -12.24 -32.59 -3.59
N GLU A 120 -12.13 -33.21 -4.77
CA GLU A 120 -12.63 -34.55 -4.96
C GLU A 120 -12.09 -35.45 -3.85
N SER A 121 -12.97 -36.19 -3.20
CA SER A 121 -12.56 -37.06 -2.09
C SER A 121 -11.42 -37.98 -2.56
N PHE A 122 -10.52 -38.33 -1.64
CA PHE A 122 -9.38 -39.20 -1.94
C PHE A 122 -9.81 -40.49 -2.66
N ALA A 123 -10.95 -41.06 -2.27
CA ALA A 123 -11.54 -42.24 -2.91
C ALA A 123 -11.95 -41.96 -4.36
N ASN A 124 -12.57 -40.81 -4.64
CA ASN A 124 -12.98 -40.40 -5.99
C ASN A 124 -11.76 -40.25 -6.92
N ARG A 125 -10.69 -39.63 -6.40
CA ARG A 125 -9.44 -39.47 -7.14
C ARG A 125 -8.80 -40.80 -7.52
N ILE A 126 -8.94 -41.84 -6.69
CA ILE A 126 -8.44 -43.19 -7.01
C ILE A 126 -9.38 -43.91 -7.98
N LEU A 127 -10.69 -43.88 -7.73
CA LEU A 127 -11.70 -44.54 -8.57
C LEU A 127 -11.70 -44.00 -10.01
N PHE A 128 -11.53 -42.68 -10.16
CA PHE A 128 -11.60 -41.97 -11.44
C PHE A 128 -10.24 -41.43 -11.89
N TRP A 129 -9.12 -41.99 -11.39
CA TRP A 129 -7.77 -41.53 -11.72
C TRP A 129 -7.45 -41.48 -13.22
N ARG A 130 -8.14 -42.30 -14.02
CA ARG A 130 -7.98 -42.43 -15.48
C ARG A 130 -8.99 -41.58 -16.27
N ASP A 131 -10.12 -41.22 -15.66
CA ASP A 131 -11.07 -40.26 -16.24
C ASP A 131 -10.62 -38.82 -16.00
N ASN A 132 -9.85 -38.56 -14.93
CA ASN A 132 -9.24 -37.26 -14.71
C ASN A 132 -8.22 -36.90 -15.82
N GLU A 133 -7.51 -37.89 -16.37
CA GLU A 133 -6.70 -37.73 -17.59
C GLU A 133 -7.54 -37.27 -18.79
N ARG A 134 -8.77 -37.78 -18.93
CA ARG A 134 -9.70 -37.36 -19.99
C ARG A 134 -10.25 -35.95 -19.77
N LEU A 135 -10.55 -35.56 -18.54
CA LEU A 135 -11.02 -34.21 -18.21
C LEU A 135 -9.94 -33.15 -18.41
N ILE A 136 -8.68 -33.45 -18.06
CA ILE A 136 -7.53 -32.58 -18.35
C ILE A 136 -7.34 -32.41 -19.86
N GLN A 137 -7.65 -33.43 -20.66
CA GLN A 137 -7.60 -33.36 -22.13
C GLN A 137 -8.72 -32.55 -22.76
N GLN A 138 -9.88 -32.43 -22.10
CA GLN A 138 -11.04 -31.68 -22.60
C GLN A 138 -11.12 -30.24 -22.07
N GLY A 139 -10.50 -29.94 -20.92
CA GLY A 139 -10.56 -28.60 -20.31
C GLY A 139 -9.67 -27.53 -20.95
N GLY A 140 -8.94 -27.85 -22.01
CA GLY A 140 -7.92 -26.96 -22.56
C GLY A 140 -7.68 -27.07 -24.07
N GLN A 141 -8.57 -27.69 -24.84
CA GLN A 141 -8.48 -27.57 -26.29
C GLN A 141 -8.90 -26.15 -26.68
N PRO A 142 -8.05 -25.36 -27.35
CA PRO A 142 -8.45 -24.09 -27.91
C PRO A 142 -9.66 -24.32 -28.83
N ILE A 143 -10.77 -23.67 -28.50
CA ILE A 143 -11.97 -23.68 -29.34
C ILE A 143 -11.57 -23.05 -30.68
N ASP A 144 -11.69 -23.80 -31.78
CA ASP A 144 -11.47 -23.26 -33.12
C ASP A 144 -12.65 -22.35 -33.48
N PRO A 145 -12.43 -21.04 -33.67
CA PRO A 145 -13.51 -20.11 -33.99
C PRO A 145 -14.22 -20.47 -35.31
N ALA A 146 -13.52 -21.08 -36.27
CA ALA A 146 -14.12 -21.43 -37.57
C ALA A 146 -15.14 -22.56 -37.42
N GLU A 147 -14.82 -23.60 -36.65
CA GLU A 147 -15.73 -24.73 -36.43
C GLU A 147 -16.98 -24.32 -35.65
N GLU A 148 -16.83 -23.47 -34.62
CA GLU A 148 -17.97 -22.95 -33.86
C GLU A 148 -18.88 -22.06 -34.71
N THR A 149 -18.32 -21.21 -35.58
CA THR A 149 -19.14 -20.39 -36.47
C THR A 149 -19.97 -21.23 -37.44
N ALA A 150 -19.40 -22.31 -37.98
CA ALA A 150 -20.13 -23.24 -38.84
C ALA A 150 -21.20 -24.01 -38.06
N ALA A 151 -20.92 -24.43 -36.83
CA ALA A 151 -21.89 -25.08 -35.95
C ALA A 151 -23.07 -24.15 -35.66
N ILE A 152 -22.81 -22.88 -35.32
CA ILE A 152 -23.84 -21.86 -35.13
C ILE A 152 -24.65 -21.68 -36.41
N GLU A 153 -24.01 -21.55 -37.58
CA GLU A 153 -24.70 -21.39 -38.87
C GLU A 153 -25.59 -22.58 -39.21
N THR A 154 -25.18 -23.82 -38.89
CA THR A 154 -26.03 -25.00 -39.09
C THR A 154 -27.29 -24.98 -38.23
N VAL A 155 -27.20 -24.43 -37.02
CA VAL A 155 -28.33 -24.36 -36.06
C VAL A 155 -29.23 -23.17 -36.35
N THR A 156 -28.66 -22.02 -36.72
CA THR A 156 -29.39 -20.77 -36.96
C THR A 156 -29.81 -20.59 -38.42
N GLY A 157 -29.29 -21.42 -39.33
CA GLY A 157 -29.52 -21.29 -40.77
C GLY A 157 -28.94 -20.00 -41.36
N GLY A 158 -27.96 -19.37 -40.68
CA GLY A 158 -27.37 -18.09 -41.07
C GLY A 158 -28.29 -16.87 -40.87
N GLY A 159 -29.47 -17.05 -40.26
CA GLY A 159 -30.42 -15.98 -39.97
C GLY A 159 -30.22 -15.33 -38.60
N GLU A 160 -30.73 -14.11 -38.46
CA GLU A 160 -30.81 -13.44 -37.15
C GLU A 160 -31.82 -14.17 -36.26
N VAL A 161 -31.36 -14.67 -35.10
CA VAL A 161 -32.20 -15.39 -34.15
C VAL A 161 -32.80 -14.41 -33.15
N GLU A 162 -34.09 -14.09 -33.33
CA GLU A 162 -34.84 -13.29 -32.36
C GLU A 162 -35.41 -14.18 -31.25
N ILE A 163 -34.78 -14.16 -30.06
CA ILE A 163 -35.27 -14.89 -28.89
C ILE A 163 -36.37 -14.07 -28.21
N GLU A 164 -37.61 -14.25 -28.66
CA GLU A 164 -38.75 -13.64 -28.00
C GLU A 164 -39.10 -14.35 -26.68
N ARG A 165 -39.09 -13.60 -25.57
CA ARG A 165 -39.71 -14.06 -24.33
C ARG A 165 -41.23 -14.06 -24.53
N ARG A 166 -41.85 -15.25 -24.59
CA ARG A 166 -43.31 -15.41 -24.67
C ARG A 166 -44.02 -14.58 -23.58
N ARG A 167 -44.55 -13.40 -23.95
CA ARG A 167 -45.04 -12.40 -22.99
C ARG A 167 -46.37 -12.78 -22.30
N THR A 168 -47.02 -13.86 -22.71
CA THR A 168 -48.36 -14.18 -22.22
C THR A 168 -48.62 -15.68 -22.11
N VAL A 169 -47.86 -16.37 -21.27
CA VAL A 169 -48.48 -17.49 -20.54
C VAL A 169 -48.97 -16.91 -19.22
N ARG A 170 -50.17 -16.31 -19.24
CA ARG A 170 -50.95 -16.20 -18.00
C ARG A 170 -50.99 -17.62 -17.46
N ARG A 171 -50.28 -17.88 -16.35
CA ARG A 171 -50.39 -19.14 -15.62
C ARG A 171 -51.88 -19.30 -15.35
N LYS A 172 -52.56 -20.19 -16.09
CA LYS A 172 -53.92 -20.57 -15.77
C LYS A 172 -53.83 -21.28 -14.44
N LEU A 173 -54.13 -20.55 -13.37
CA LEU A 173 -54.40 -21.14 -12.07
C LEU A 173 -55.68 -21.96 -12.28
N PRO A 174 -55.65 -23.29 -12.14
CA PRO A 174 -56.86 -24.07 -12.20
C PRO A 174 -57.70 -23.72 -10.96
N GLY A 175 -58.86 -23.07 -11.17
CA GLY A 175 -59.85 -22.87 -10.11
C GLY A 175 -60.09 -21.43 -9.63
N LEU A 176 -59.91 -20.40 -10.46
CA LEU A 176 -60.54 -19.08 -10.25
C LEU A 176 -61.05 -18.50 -11.57
#